data_AF-A0A3R7SMU2-F1
#
_entry.id   AF-A0A3R7SMU2-F1
#
_cell.length_a   1.000
_cell.length_b   1.000
_cell.length_c   1.000
_cell.angle_alpha   90.00
_cell.angle_beta   90.00
_cell.angle_gamma   90.00
#
_symmetry.space_group_name_H-M   'P 1'
#
loop_
_entity.id
_entity.type
_entity.pdbx_description
1 polymer ?
#
loop_
_entity_poly.entity_id
_entity_poly.type
_entity_poly.pdbx_seq_one_letter_code
_entity_poly.pdbx_strand_id
1 'polypeptide(L)'
;MMQALSAHQCKPMIRATSGDPADIKRVLDIGPLGMMVPNVASVREARDVVAACRYGPDGFRGAAPCIAAGNRLRPARHRLRAMDGRGVFADHSD
;
A
#
# COMPACT_ATOMS: atom_id res chain seq x y z
N MET A 1 -16.28 3.72 3.70
CA MET A 1 -16.35 2.81 2.53
C MET A 1 -15.56 1.52 2.77
N MET A 2 -14.26 1.56 3.05
CA MET A 2 -13.44 0.35 3.27
C MET A 2 -13.97 -0.63 4.33
N GLN A 3 -14.48 -0.13 5.47
CA GLN A 3 -15.08 -0.99 6.49
C GLN A 3 -16.33 -1.73 5.99
N ALA A 4 -17.15 -1.10 5.15
CA ALA A 4 -18.35 -1.73 4.60
C ALA A 4 -17.99 -2.87 3.62
N LEU A 5 -16.93 -2.68 2.83
CA LEU A 5 -16.46 -3.69 1.87
C LEU A 5 -15.92 -4.97 2.54
N SER A 6 -15.62 -4.93 3.84
CA SER A 6 -15.13 -6.10 4.57
C SER A 6 -16.15 -7.25 4.67
N ALA A 7 -17.44 -6.95 4.50
CA ALA A 7 -18.52 -7.95 4.50
C ALA A 7 -18.72 -8.66 3.14
N HIS A 8 -17.94 -8.30 2.12
CA HIS A 8 -18.13 -8.80 0.76
C HIS A 8 -16.86 -9.49 0.21
N GLN A 9 -17.05 -10.43 -0.71
CA GLN A 9 -15.97 -11.13 -1.41
C GLN A 9 -15.41 -10.28 -2.57
N CYS A 10 -14.92 -9.09 -2.26
CA CYS A 10 -14.27 -8.21 -3.24
C CYS A 10 -12.87 -7.79 -2.76
N LYS A 11 -11.98 -7.49 -3.70
CA LYS A 11 -10.65 -6.95 -3.40
C LYS A 11 -10.67 -5.44 -3.58
N PRO A 12 -10.77 -4.63 -2.50
CA PRO A 12 -10.82 -3.18 -2.63
C PRO A 12 -9.50 -2.63 -3.16
N MET A 13 -9.59 -1.78 -4.17
CA MET A 13 -8.48 -1.04 -4.75
C MET A 13 -8.67 0.47 -4.56
N ILE A 14 -7.59 1.21 -4.34
CA ILE A 14 -7.60 2.66 -4.19
C ILE A 14 -6.59 3.26 -5.18
N ARG A 15 -6.96 4.33 -5.89
CA ARG A 15 -6.02 5.16 -6.65
C ARG A 15 -5.39 6.18 -5.70
N ALA A 16 -4.06 6.19 -5.61
CA ALA A 16 -3.32 7.21 -4.87
C ALA A 16 -3.48 8.57 -5.56
N THR A 17 -3.35 9.64 -4.79
CA THR A 17 -3.34 11.00 -5.34
C THR A 17 -2.03 11.31 -6.04
N SER A 18 -0.92 10.74 -5.55
CA SER A 18 0.41 10.86 -6.16
C SER A 18 1.30 9.64 -5.86
N GLY A 19 2.48 9.60 -6.49
CA GLY A 19 3.54 8.63 -6.18
C GLY A 19 4.39 8.99 -4.96
N ASP A 20 4.03 10.04 -4.20
CA ASP A 20 4.77 10.44 -3.00
C ASP A 20 4.69 9.34 -1.92
N PRO A 21 5.82 8.90 -1.33
CA PRO A 21 5.82 7.97 -0.20
C PRO A 21 4.89 8.33 0.95
N ALA A 22 4.68 9.62 1.24
CA ALA A 22 3.75 10.07 2.28
C ALA A 22 2.29 9.73 1.93
N ASP A 23 1.89 9.94 0.68
CA ASP A 23 0.55 9.60 0.20
C ASP A 23 0.34 8.09 0.15
N ILE A 24 1.30 7.38 -0.44
CA ILE A 24 1.33 5.91 -0.51
C ILE A 24 1.15 5.31 0.89
N LYS A 25 1.89 5.81 1.89
CA LYS A 25 1.76 5.35 3.27
C LYS A 25 0.34 5.56 3.81
N ARG A 26 -0.22 6.76 3.64
CA ARG A 26 -1.59 7.08 4.11
C ARG A 26 -2.62 6.17 3.45
N VAL A 27 -2.53 5.98 2.14
CA VAL A 27 -3.42 5.08 1.39
C VAL A 27 -3.32 3.65 1.90
N LEU A 28 -2.10 3.13 2.10
CA LEU A 28 -1.91 1.76 2.57
C LEU A 28 -2.29 1.58 4.05
N ASP A 29 -2.25 2.63 4.87
CA ASP A 29 -2.68 2.60 6.26
C ASP A 29 -4.21 2.52 6.41
N ILE A 30 -4.96 2.97 5.39
CA ILE A 30 -6.42 2.74 5.27
C ILE A 30 -6.72 1.23 5.12
N GLY A 31 -5.77 0.46 4.57
CA GLY A 31 -5.83 -1.00 4.44
C GLY A 31 -6.46 -1.57 3.15
N PRO A 32 -6.24 -1.00 1.95
CA PRO A 32 -6.69 -1.61 0.70
C PRO A 32 -5.99 -2.95 0.42
N LEU A 33 -6.58 -3.78 -0.45
CA LEU A 33 -5.94 -5.00 -0.96
C LEU A 33 -5.12 -4.73 -2.23
N GLY A 34 -5.37 -3.61 -2.90
CA GLY A 34 -4.50 -3.10 -3.96
C GLY A 34 -4.52 -1.58 -4.09
N MET A 35 -3.53 -1.03 -4.77
CA MET A 35 -3.39 0.41 -5.02
C MET A 35 -2.95 0.67 -6.46
N MET A 36 -3.50 1.71 -7.08
CA MET A 36 -3.06 2.25 -8.36
C MET A 36 -2.34 3.58 -8.14
N VAL A 37 -1.13 3.74 -8.66
CA VAL A 37 -0.38 5.00 -8.61
C VAL A 37 -0.45 5.68 -9.99
N PRO A 38 -0.92 6.94 -10.06
CA PRO A 38 -1.04 7.66 -11.31
C PRO A 38 0.32 8.16 -11.81
N ASN A 39 0.42 8.35 -13.13
CA ASN A 39 1.48 9.08 -13.80
C ASN A 39 2.90 8.54 -13.62
N VAL A 40 3.06 7.22 -13.63
CA VAL A 40 4.39 6.60 -13.51
C VAL A 40 5.03 6.51 -14.90
N ALA A 41 6.01 7.38 -15.15
CA ALA A 41 6.60 7.55 -16.48
C ALA A 41 7.93 6.80 -16.66
N SER A 42 8.50 6.22 -15.60
CA SER A 42 9.79 5.53 -15.69
C SER A 42 9.87 4.27 -14.84
N VAL A 43 10.75 3.34 -15.27
CA VAL A 43 11.06 2.12 -14.50
C VAL A 43 11.63 2.46 -13.12
N ARG A 44 12.39 3.54 -13.02
CA ARG A 44 12.94 4.01 -11.74
C ARG A 44 11.82 4.42 -10.79
N GLU A 45 10.88 5.24 -11.27
CA GLU A 45 9.73 5.68 -10.49
C GLU A 45 8.86 4.49 -10.07
N ALA A 46 8.62 3.53 -10.97
CA ALA A 46 7.90 2.30 -10.63
C ALA A 46 8.60 1.53 -9.49
N ARG A 47 9.94 1.44 -9.50
CA ARG A 47 10.72 0.81 -8.43
C ARG A 47 10.62 1.59 -7.12
N ASP A 48 10.69 2.92 -7.18
CA ASP A 48 10.58 3.79 -6.01
C ASP A 48 9.19 3.67 -5.35
N VAL A 49 8.13 3.61 -6.15
CA VAL A 49 6.75 3.36 -5.70
C VAL A 49 6.64 2.00 -5.01
N VAL A 50 7.19 0.94 -5.61
CA VAL A 50 7.17 -0.41 -5.01
C VAL A 50 7.94 -0.43 -3.69
N ALA A 51 9.09 0.22 -3.62
CA ALA A 51 9.89 0.34 -2.40
C ALA A 51 9.16 1.16 -1.30
N ALA A 52 8.41 2.20 -1.67
CA ALA A 52 7.58 2.97 -0.73
C ALA A 52 6.40 2.16 -0.17
N CYS A 53 5.94 1.13 -0.88
CA CYS A 53 4.86 0.24 -0.42
C CYS A 53 5.33 -0.83 0.58
N ARG A 54 6.62 -1.19 0.54
CA ARG A 54 7.20 -2.30 1.30
C ARG A 54 7.86 -1.85 2.58
N TYR A 55 7.75 -2.66 3.63
CA TYR A 55 8.55 -2.48 4.83
C TYR A 55 10.02 -2.88 4.59
N GLY A 56 10.93 -2.33 5.40
CA GLY A 56 12.35 -2.70 5.34
C GLY A 56 12.56 -4.21 5.52
N PRO A 57 13.56 -4.82 4.85
CA PRO A 57 14.63 -4.25 4.04
C PRO A 57 14.31 -4.05 2.55
N ASP A 58 13.17 -4.53 2.05
CA ASP A 58 12.83 -4.48 0.61
C ASP A 58 12.23 -3.14 0.17
N GLY A 59 12.18 -2.18 1.11
CA GLY A 59 11.55 -0.88 0.97
C GLY A 59 11.79 -0.02 2.20
N PHE A 60 11.07 1.10 2.27
CA PHE A 60 11.27 2.11 3.31
C PHE A 60 9.97 2.63 3.92
N ARG A 61 8.87 1.86 3.80
CA ARG A 61 7.59 2.21 4.42
C ARG A 61 7.72 2.29 5.95
N GLY A 62 7.29 3.40 6.54
CA GLY A 62 7.24 3.54 8.00
C GLY A 62 6.17 2.64 8.64
N ALA A 63 6.52 1.95 9.73
CA ALA A 63 5.62 1.05 10.45
C ALA A 63 4.88 1.74 11.60
N ALA A 64 3.55 1.61 11.62
CA ALA A 64 2.68 2.06 12.73
C ALA A 64 1.66 0.96 13.07
N PRO A 65 2.12 -0.20 13.58
CA PRO A 65 1.31 -1.42 13.67
C PRO A 65 0.07 -1.32 14.56
N CYS A 66 0.08 -0.42 15.54
CA CYS A 66 -1.03 -0.21 16.47
C CYS A 66 -2.13 0.71 15.91
N ILE A 67 -1.85 1.48 14.85
CA ILE A 67 -2.75 2.54 14.35
C ILE A 67 -3.27 2.23 12.94
N ALA A 68 -2.45 1.60 12.09
CA ALA A 68 -2.82 1.29 10.71
C ALA A 68 -3.99 0.27 10.67
N ALA A 69 -5.05 0.58 9.93
CA ALA A 69 -6.23 -0.28 9.82
C ALA A 69 -5.88 -1.65 9.22
N GLY A 70 -4.94 -1.68 8.28
CA GLY A 70 -4.39 -2.92 7.71
C GLY A 70 -3.64 -3.81 8.71
N ASN A 71 -3.39 -3.33 9.93
CA ASN A 71 -2.61 -4.02 10.95
C ASN A 71 -3.40 -4.37 12.23
N ARG A 72 -4.71 -4.06 12.28
CA ARG A 72 -5.59 -4.27 13.46
C ARG A 72 -5.73 -5.71 13.96
N LEU A 73 -5.32 -6.72 13.18
CA LEU A 73 -5.60 -8.13 13.47
C LEU A 73 -4.36 -9.00 13.69
N ARG A 74 -3.14 -8.44 13.83
CA ARG A 74 -1.92 -9.28 13.91
C ARG A 74 -0.91 -8.82 14.98
N PRO A 75 -0.41 -9.73 15.83
CA PRO A 75 0.58 -9.39 16.86
C PRO A 75 1.91 -8.89 16.27
N ALA A 76 2.46 -7.84 16.88
CA ALA A 76 3.53 -6.97 16.37
C ALA A 76 4.83 -7.65 15.91
N ARG A 77 5.14 -8.84 16.43
CA ARG A 77 6.42 -9.54 16.21
C ARG A 77 6.50 -10.38 14.94
N HIS A 78 5.38 -10.59 14.26
CA HIS A 78 5.35 -11.32 13.00
C HIS A 78 4.40 -10.65 12.01
N ARG A 79 4.96 -10.30 10.86
CA ARG A 79 4.28 -10.07 9.57
C ARG A 79 3.84 -8.64 9.20
N LEU A 80 4.69 -7.63 9.48
CA LEU A 80 4.74 -6.44 8.62
C LEU A 80 4.93 -6.86 7.14
N ARG A 81 5.83 -7.82 6.91
CA ARG A 81 6.09 -8.42 5.58
C ARG A 81 4.89 -9.12 4.91
N ALA A 82 3.91 -9.64 5.66
CA ALA A 82 2.72 -10.19 4.98
C ALA A 82 1.82 -9.10 4.39
N MET A 83 2.02 -7.85 4.80
CA MET A 83 1.29 -6.72 4.26
C MET A 83 1.91 -6.20 2.96
N ASP A 84 3.11 -6.67 2.58
CA ASP A 84 3.79 -6.32 1.34
C ASP A 84 3.20 -7.06 0.12
N GLY A 85 2.34 -8.07 0.34
CA GLY A 85 1.68 -8.84 -0.73
C GLY A 85 0.47 -8.17 -1.38
N ARG A 86 0.26 -6.86 -1.16
CA ARG A 86 -0.84 -6.10 -1.78
C ARG A 86 -0.49 -5.74 -3.21
N GLY A 87 -1.46 -5.81 -4.12
CA GLY A 87 -1.23 -5.50 -5.54
C GLY A 87 -0.98 -4.00 -5.74
N VAL A 88 0.16 -3.62 -6.32
CA VAL A 88 0.45 -2.24 -6.69
C VAL A 88 0.48 -2.18 -8.22
N PHE A 89 -0.35 -1.32 -8.80
CA PHE A 89 -0.44 -1.07 -10.22
C PHE A 89 0.04 0.35 -10.51
N ALA A 90 0.93 0.50 -11.48
CA ALA A 90 1.38 1.79 -11.95
C ALA A 90 0.68 2.10 -13.27
N ASP A 91 0.04 3.25 -13.37
CA ASP A 91 -0.56 3.74 -14.61
C ASP A 91 0.53 4.42 -15.42
N HIS A 92 0.83 3.86 -16.60
CA HIS A 92 1.87 4.41 -17.45
C HIS A 92 1.32 5.67 -18.14
N SER A 93 1.95 6.81 -17.90
CA SER A 93 1.72 7.99 -18.72
C SER A 93 2.63 7.91 -19.93
N ASP A 94 2.02 7.75 -21.11
CA ASP A 94 2.68 7.90 -22.41
C ASP A 94 3.39 9.25 -22.57
#